data_AF-A0A6N3FU82-F1
#
_entry.id   AF-A0A6N3FU82-F1
#
_cell.length_a   1.000
_cell.length_b   1.000
_cell.length_c   1.000
_cell.angle_alpha   90.00
_cell.angle_beta   90.00
_cell.angle_gamma   90.00
#
_symmetry.space_group_name_H-M   'P 1'
#
loop_
_entity.id
_entity.type
_entity.pdbx_description
1 polymer ?
#
loop_
_entity_poly.entity_id
_entity_poly.type
_entity_poly.pdbx_seq_one_letter_code
_entity_poly.pdbx_strand_id
1 'polypeptide(L)'
;MKNKIFFFVSLLVSGTLLSCVNASINLEEPVATAPKTSPVYALQAAALLPGGSLYTPITEGARDTILSKIQRYETQQKDKSNAVSIKSLRNIRYFPVVEIFKDTTGQTRYQASKNIVCLNETSHIYYGAEYQDRSKFKKEDNLNMYNGIKEVHGQKFADETVRRYKAIKWTVGKYFKDGKMSNKMDYAIQESDDGSFFMLKSTTLYGGSYDICYFKDGKPYICKEGDDGTITGKELQ
;
A
#
# COMPACT_ATOMS: atom_id res chain seq x y z
N MET A 1 9.58 -12.57 33.51
CA MET A 1 8.23 -12.32 32.96
C MET A 1 7.90 -10.84 33.10
N LYS A 2 7.70 -10.11 31.99
CA LYS A 2 7.07 -8.79 32.03
C LYS A 2 6.09 -8.69 30.85
N ASN A 3 4.84 -8.45 31.20
CA ASN A 3 3.65 -8.58 30.38
C ASN A 3 3.60 -7.60 29.21
N LYS A 4 3.10 -8.11 28.08
CA LYS A 4 2.55 -7.36 26.96
C LYS A 4 1.18 -6.81 27.38
N ILE A 5 0.88 -5.56 27.05
CA ILE A 5 -0.50 -5.07 26.97
C ILE A 5 -0.65 -4.30 25.66
N PHE A 6 -1.39 -4.91 24.74
CA PHE A 6 -2.00 -4.29 23.57
C PHE A 6 -3.27 -3.55 24.04
N PHE A 7 -3.55 -2.36 23.51
CA PHE A 7 -4.90 -1.80 23.56
C PHE A 7 -5.34 -1.36 22.16
N PHE A 8 -6.35 -2.06 21.66
CA PHE A 8 -7.29 -1.61 20.63
C PHE A 8 -8.34 -0.72 21.31
N VAL A 9 -8.70 0.41 20.70
CA VAL A 9 -9.99 1.07 20.99
C VAL A 9 -10.66 1.42 19.66
N SER A 10 -11.89 0.94 19.56
CA SER A 10 -12.82 1.04 18.44
C SER A 10 -13.90 2.09 18.77
N LEU A 11 -14.41 2.74 17.70
CA LEU A 11 -15.73 3.39 17.55
C LEU A 11 -16.10 4.59 18.45
N LEU A 12 -16.36 5.73 17.80
CA LEU A 12 -17.56 6.52 18.12
C LEU A 12 -18.09 7.29 16.90
N VAL A 13 -19.35 7.00 16.59
CA VAL A 13 -20.24 7.65 15.63
C VAL A 13 -20.79 8.94 16.24
N SER A 14 -20.91 10.01 15.45
CA SER A 14 -21.88 11.10 15.68
C SER A 14 -22.15 11.80 14.35
N GLY A 15 -23.41 11.74 13.90
CA GLY A 15 -23.91 12.52 12.79
C GLY A 15 -24.86 13.62 13.26
N THR A 16 -25.00 14.66 12.45
CA THR A 16 -26.18 15.53 12.22
C THR A 16 -25.78 16.46 11.06
N LEU A 17 -26.38 16.32 9.87
CA LEU A 17 -27.64 16.88 9.36
C LEU A 17 -27.46 18.20 8.59
N LEU A 18 -28.17 18.23 7.45
CA LEU A 18 -28.17 19.23 6.38
C LEU A 18 -28.53 20.64 6.86
N SER A 19 -28.00 21.64 6.15
CA SER A 19 -28.87 22.68 5.58
C SER A 19 -28.37 23.12 4.20
N CYS A 20 -29.27 22.98 3.23
CA CYS A 20 -29.14 23.54 1.90
C CYS A 20 -29.27 25.07 1.98
N VAL A 21 -28.39 25.79 1.30
CA VAL A 21 -28.69 27.16 0.86
C VAL A 21 -28.41 27.21 -0.64
N ASN A 22 -29.51 27.20 -1.41
CA ASN A 22 -29.48 27.59 -2.82
C ASN A 22 -29.25 29.10 -2.90
N ALA A 23 -28.17 29.50 -3.56
CA ALA A 23 -28.04 30.82 -4.14
C ALA A 23 -27.54 30.66 -5.58
N SER A 24 -28.49 30.64 -6.51
CA SER A 24 -28.23 30.73 -7.95
C SER A 24 -27.87 32.17 -8.30
N ILE A 25 -26.68 32.36 -8.85
CA ILE A 25 -26.30 33.59 -9.54
C ILE A 25 -25.77 33.19 -10.92
N ASN A 26 -26.53 33.56 -11.95
CA ASN A 26 -26.14 33.46 -13.36
C ASN A 26 -24.93 34.38 -13.61
N LEU A 27 -23.88 33.83 -14.21
CA LEU A 27 -22.84 34.59 -14.90
C LEU A 27 -22.49 33.81 -16.16
N GLU A 28 -22.53 34.52 -17.28
CA GLU A 28 -22.36 34.05 -18.66
C GLU A 28 -21.15 33.13 -18.86
N GLU A 29 -21.34 32.13 -19.72
CA GLU A 29 -20.31 31.22 -20.20
C GLU A 29 -19.14 31.96 -20.86
N PRO A 30 -17.90 31.77 -20.40
CA PRO A 30 -16.77 31.80 -21.30
C PRO A 30 -16.73 30.46 -22.02
N VAL A 31 -16.67 30.49 -23.35
CA VAL A 31 -16.43 29.34 -24.22
C VAL A 31 -15.12 28.67 -23.79
N ALA A 32 -15.24 27.71 -22.87
CA ALA A 32 -14.14 26.88 -22.43
C ALA A 32 -13.93 25.85 -23.54
N THR A 33 -12.81 26.02 -24.24
CA THR A 33 -12.25 25.00 -25.13
C THR A 33 -12.28 23.69 -24.37
N ALA A 34 -13.09 22.73 -24.84
CA ALA A 34 -13.26 21.45 -24.17
C ALA A 34 -11.88 20.88 -23.86
N PRO A 35 -11.54 20.59 -22.59
CA PRO A 35 -10.35 19.82 -22.32
C PRO A 35 -10.56 18.51 -23.05
N LYS A 36 -9.62 18.16 -23.94
CA LYS A 36 -9.56 16.82 -24.54
C LYS A 36 -9.69 15.83 -23.40
N THR A 37 -10.88 15.27 -23.25
CA THR A 37 -11.18 14.25 -22.27
C THR A 37 -10.33 13.05 -22.67
N SER A 38 -9.16 12.94 -22.04
CA SER A 38 -8.35 11.74 -22.18
C SER A 38 -9.22 10.58 -21.73
N PRO A 39 -9.40 9.55 -22.58
CA PRO A 39 -10.19 8.39 -22.21
C PRO A 39 -9.62 7.81 -20.92
N VAL A 40 -10.52 7.28 -20.09
CA VAL A 40 -10.23 6.42 -18.96
C VAL A 40 -9.02 5.55 -19.34
N TYR A 41 -7.86 5.76 -18.71
CA TYR A 41 -6.70 4.91 -18.96
C TYR A 41 -7.08 3.51 -18.46
N ALA A 42 -7.51 2.64 -19.38
CA ALA A 42 -7.57 1.21 -19.14
C ALA A 42 -6.20 0.81 -18.60
N LEU A 43 -6.16 0.06 -17.51
CA LEU A 43 -4.90 -0.34 -16.89
C LEU A 43 -4.11 -1.19 -17.89
N GLN A 44 -3.06 -0.63 -18.49
CA GLN A 44 -2.24 -1.29 -19.50
C GLN A 44 -0.99 -1.89 -18.86
N ALA A 45 -0.57 -3.07 -19.33
CA ALA A 45 0.65 -3.73 -18.85
C ALA A 45 1.87 -2.80 -18.94
N ALA A 46 1.99 -2.06 -20.03
CA ALA A 46 3.08 -1.11 -20.26
C ALA A 46 3.17 0.00 -19.19
N ALA A 47 2.07 0.39 -18.55
CA ALA A 47 2.08 1.38 -17.48
C ALA A 47 2.78 0.86 -16.21
N LEU A 48 2.89 -0.46 -16.05
CA LEU A 48 3.49 -1.13 -14.89
C LEU A 48 4.91 -1.65 -15.13
N LEU A 49 5.46 -1.39 -16.31
CA LEU A 49 6.86 -1.69 -16.65
C LEU A 49 7.78 -0.51 -16.32
N PRO A 50 9.11 -0.71 -16.22
CA PRO A 50 10.07 0.39 -16.10
C PRO A 50 9.84 1.47 -17.17
N GLY A 51 9.64 2.72 -16.72
CA GLY A 51 9.31 3.86 -17.58
C GLY A 51 7.80 4.10 -17.77
N GLY A 52 6.94 3.19 -17.32
CA GLY A 52 5.50 3.35 -17.29
C GLY A 52 5.01 4.28 -16.17
N SER A 53 3.79 4.82 -16.32
CA SER A 53 3.22 5.83 -15.41
C SER A 53 2.78 5.30 -14.05
N LEU A 54 2.60 3.99 -13.90
CA LEU A 54 2.17 3.31 -12.67
C LEU A 54 3.29 2.47 -12.03
N TYR A 55 4.48 2.47 -12.61
CA TYR A 55 5.64 1.80 -12.06
C TYR A 55 6.53 2.78 -11.30
N THR A 56 6.77 2.51 -10.02
CA THR A 56 7.79 3.22 -9.26
C THR A 56 9.07 2.39 -9.22
N PRO A 57 10.18 2.84 -9.83
CA PRO A 57 11.45 2.15 -9.75
C PRO A 57 11.96 2.06 -8.30
N ILE A 58 12.41 0.88 -7.91
CA ILE A 58 13.02 0.67 -6.59
C ILE A 58 14.49 1.04 -6.69
N THR A 59 14.89 2.07 -5.95
CA THR A 59 16.30 2.47 -5.86
C THR A 59 17.12 1.42 -5.11
N GLU A 60 18.42 1.36 -5.39
CA GLU A 60 19.34 0.44 -4.71
C GLU A 60 19.32 0.64 -3.17
N GLY A 61 19.37 1.88 -2.70
CA GLY A 61 19.27 2.18 -1.26
C GLY A 61 17.93 1.77 -0.63
N ALA A 62 16.82 1.83 -1.37
CA ALA A 62 15.53 1.30 -0.90
C ALA A 62 15.57 -0.23 -0.81
N ARG A 63 16.15 -0.89 -1.82
CA ARG A 63 16.34 -2.34 -1.85
C ARG A 63 17.11 -2.83 -0.62
N ASP A 64 18.26 -2.23 -0.34
CA ASP A 64 19.11 -2.61 0.80
C ASP A 64 18.38 -2.42 2.14
N THR A 65 17.64 -1.32 2.26
CA THR A 65 16.84 -1.03 3.46
C THR A 65 15.76 -2.09 3.69
N ILE A 66 15.07 -2.50 2.63
CA ILE A 66 14.01 -3.51 2.68
C ILE A 66 14.60 -4.88 3.01
N LEU A 67 15.68 -5.28 2.36
CA LEU A 67 16.37 -6.55 2.62
C LEU A 67 16.87 -6.63 4.07
N SER A 68 17.48 -5.55 4.58
CA SER A 68 17.92 -5.48 5.99
C SER A 68 16.74 -5.63 6.96
N LYS A 69 15.57 -5.06 6.62
CA LYS A 69 14.36 -5.20 7.44
C LYS A 69 13.76 -6.60 7.39
N ILE A 70 13.70 -7.24 6.22
CA ILE A 70 13.30 -8.64 6.08
C ILE A 70 14.21 -9.53 6.94
N GLN A 71 15.54 -9.34 6.84
CA GLN A 71 16.49 -10.10 7.61
C GLN A 71 16.28 -9.96 9.12
N ARG A 72 16.09 -8.72 9.60
CA ARG A 72 15.81 -8.45 11.02
C ARG A 72 14.49 -9.10 11.46
N TYR A 73 13.45 -9.00 10.64
CA TYR A 73 12.15 -9.61 10.93
C TYR A 73 12.27 -11.13 11.09
N GLU A 74 12.91 -11.82 10.14
CA GLU A 74 13.09 -13.27 10.21
C GLU A 74 14.00 -13.69 11.37
N THR A 75 15.05 -12.92 11.66
CA THR A 75 15.98 -13.21 12.77
C THR A 75 15.32 -13.00 14.13
N GLN A 76 14.39 -12.05 14.26
CA GLN A 76 13.64 -11.84 15.50
C GLN A 76 12.58 -12.93 15.75
N GLN A 77 12.06 -13.55 14.69
CA GLN A 77 11.07 -14.62 14.76
C GLN A 77 11.69 -16.00 15.03
N LYS A 78 12.97 -16.19 14.71
CA LYS A 78 13.72 -17.42 14.98
C LYS A 78 14.55 -17.27 16.24
N ASP A 79 14.85 -18.38 16.93
CA ASP A 79 15.88 -18.38 17.97
C ASP A 79 17.21 -17.86 17.39
N LYS A 80 17.98 -17.14 18.21
CA LYS A 80 19.24 -16.47 17.79
C LYS A 80 20.25 -17.42 17.11
N SER A 81 20.15 -18.74 17.34
CA SER A 81 20.96 -19.78 16.72
C SER A 81 20.65 -20.03 15.23
N ASN A 82 19.48 -19.60 14.73
CA ASN A 82 19.02 -19.81 13.36
C ASN A 82 18.82 -18.48 12.60
N ALA A 83 19.73 -17.52 12.81
CA ALA A 83 19.70 -16.23 12.16
C ALA A 83 19.69 -16.38 10.63
N VAL A 84 18.78 -15.68 9.96
CA VAL A 84 18.69 -15.71 8.50
C VAL A 84 19.84 -14.90 7.91
N SER A 85 20.68 -15.56 7.12
CA SER A 85 21.79 -14.88 6.43
C SER A 85 21.26 -14.04 5.27
N ILE A 86 21.91 -12.91 4.96
CA ILE A 86 21.59 -12.11 3.77
C ILE A 86 21.75 -12.94 2.48
N LYS A 87 22.59 -13.98 2.48
CA LYS A 87 22.75 -14.88 1.33
C LYS A 87 21.45 -15.57 0.92
N SER A 88 20.53 -15.87 1.85
CA SER A 88 19.23 -16.46 1.52
C SER A 88 18.19 -15.42 1.04
N LEU A 89 18.56 -14.14 0.97
CA LEU A 89 17.73 -13.04 0.44
C LEU A 89 18.27 -12.51 -0.90
N ARG A 90 19.13 -13.27 -1.58
CA ARG A 90 19.71 -12.86 -2.88
C ARG A 90 18.74 -13.00 -4.05
N ASN A 91 17.81 -13.96 -3.97
CA ASN A 91 16.83 -14.19 -5.03
C ASN A 91 15.48 -13.59 -4.66
N ILE A 92 15.41 -12.26 -4.71
CA ILE A 92 14.19 -11.50 -4.41
C ILE A 92 13.65 -10.88 -5.69
N ARG A 93 12.41 -11.24 -6.04
CA ARG A 93 11.64 -10.55 -7.07
C ARG A 93 10.74 -9.51 -6.45
N TYR A 94 10.55 -8.40 -7.16
CA TYR A 94 9.78 -7.26 -6.70
C TYR A 94 8.60 -7.01 -7.62
N PHE A 95 7.43 -6.82 -7.02
CA PHE A 95 6.17 -6.59 -7.72
C PHE A 95 5.59 -5.25 -7.27
N PRO A 96 5.07 -4.43 -8.20
CA PRO A 96 4.58 -3.10 -7.88
C PRO A 96 3.26 -3.15 -7.11
N VAL A 97 3.05 -2.11 -6.28
CA VAL A 97 1.75 -1.80 -5.69
C VAL A 97 1.20 -0.56 -6.39
N VAL A 98 -0.07 -0.59 -6.74
CA VAL A 98 -0.79 0.51 -7.40
C VAL A 98 -1.95 0.92 -6.52
N GLU A 99 -2.09 2.21 -6.26
CA GLU A 99 -3.20 2.75 -5.50
C GLU A 99 -4.39 3.01 -6.42
N ILE A 100 -5.57 2.59 -5.98
CA ILE A 100 -6.85 2.80 -6.66
C ILE A 100 -7.77 3.62 -5.77
N PHE A 101 -8.39 4.66 -6.33
CA PHE A 101 -9.34 5.51 -5.63
C PHE A 101 -10.35 6.12 -6.60
N LYS A 102 -11.46 6.62 -6.08
CA LYS A 102 -12.39 7.46 -6.84
C LYS A 102 -12.04 8.92 -6.62
N ASP A 103 -11.94 9.69 -7.70
CA ASP A 103 -11.78 11.14 -7.60
C ASP A 103 -13.10 11.83 -7.25
N THR A 104 -13.09 13.16 -7.19
CA THR A 104 -14.27 13.98 -6.86
C THR A 104 -15.38 13.88 -7.89
N THR A 105 -15.12 13.39 -9.10
CA THR A 105 -16.14 13.17 -10.14
C THR A 105 -16.68 11.73 -10.10
N GLY A 106 -16.19 10.91 -9.18
CA GLY A 106 -16.56 9.50 -9.05
C GLY A 106 -15.81 8.58 -10.03
N GLN A 107 -14.87 9.12 -10.81
CA GLN A 107 -14.07 8.35 -11.76
C GLN A 107 -12.97 7.59 -11.03
N THR A 108 -12.80 6.32 -11.39
CA THR A 108 -11.69 5.49 -10.89
C THR A 108 -10.36 6.01 -11.43
N ARG A 109 -9.40 6.22 -10.52
CA ARG A 109 -8.03 6.64 -10.80
C ARG A 109 -7.05 5.63 -10.24
N TYR A 110 -5.91 5.53 -10.94
CA TYR A 110 -4.78 4.71 -10.55
C TYR A 110 -3.56 5.61 -10.33
N GLN A 111 -2.77 5.28 -9.31
CA GLN A 111 -1.55 6.00 -8.98
C GLN A 111 -0.43 5.02 -8.62
N ALA A 112 0.78 5.31 -9.08
CA ALA A 112 1.97 4.55 -8.69
C ALA A 112 2.19 4.65 -7.17
N SER A 113 2.35 3.51 -6.51
CA SER A 113 2.78 3.48 -5.11
C SER A 113 4.29 3.29 -5.01
N LYS A 114 4.87 3.79 -3.92
CA LYS A 114 6.22 3.38 -3.50
C LYS A 114 6.22 2.05 -2.75
N ASN A 115 5.05 1.55 -2.34
CA ASN A 115 4.94 0.24 -1.71
C ASN A 115 5.28 -0.86 -2.72
N ILE A 116 5.83 -1.97 -2.24
CA ILE A 116 6.22 -3.10 -3.09
C ILE A 116 5.92 -4.42 -2.39
N VAL A 117 5.66 -5.45 -3.20
CA VAL A 117 5.64 -6.84 -2.74
C VAL A 117 6.95 -7.50 -3.14
N CYS A 118 7.54 -8.26 -2.23
CA CYS A 118 8.80 -8.96 -2.44
C CYS A 118 8.55 -10.48 -2.34
N LEU A 119 8.94 -11.26 -3.34
CA LEU A 119 8.98 -12.71 -3.28
C LEU A 119 10.41 -13.16 -3.08
N ASN A 120 10.69 -13.89 -1.99
CA ASN A 120 11.88 -14.72 -1.91
C ASN A 120 11.63 -16.02 -2.64
N GLU A 121 12.21 -16.15 -3.83
CA GLU A 121 12.02 -17.34 -4.68
C GLU A 121 12.68 -18.59 -4.10
N THR A 122 13.69 -18.46 -3.24
CA THR A 122 14.33 -19.63 -2.62
C THR A 122 13.45 -20.26 -1.54
N SER A 123 12.85 -19.42 -0.68
CA SER A 123 11.99 -19.91 0.40
C SER A 123 10.51 -19.97 0.03
N HIS A 124 10.14 -19.42 -1.12
CA HIS A 124 8.77 -19.19 -1.56
C HIS A 124 7.94 -18.43 -0.51
N ILE A 125 8.45 -17.26 -0.08
CA ILE A 125 7.81 -16.42 0.93
C ILE A 125 7.63 -15.01 0.39
N TYR A 126 6.42 -14.48 0.57
CA TYR A 126 6.08 -13.11 0.23
C TYR A 126 6.22 -12.15 1.42
N TYR A 127 6.69 -10.94 1.12
CA TYR A 127 6.77 -9.82 2.05
C TYR A 127 6.12 -8.59 1.46
N GLY A 128 5.38 -7.84 2.28
CA GLY A 128 4.91 -6.51 1.94
C GLY A 128 5.88 -5.47 2.49
N ALA A 129 6.37 -4.56 1.66
CA ALA A 129 7.20 -3.44 2.08
C ALA A 129 6.44 -2.12 1.83
N GLU A 130 6.14 -1.43 2.93
CA GLU A 130 5.39 -0.17 2.92
C GLU A 130 6.33 1.01 3.13
N TYR A 131 6.20 2.01 2.26
CA TYR A 131 6.90 3.28 2.33
C TYR A 131 6.02 4.32 3.00
N GLN A 132 6.55 4.98 4.02
CA GLN A 132 5.88 6.06 4.73
C GLN A 132 6.77 7.30 4.71
N ASP A 133 6.33 8.33 3.99
CA ASP A 133 6.96 9.65 4.03
C ASP A 133 6.23 10.54 5.02
N ARG A 134 6.86 10.72 6.18
CA ARG A 134 6.36 11.59 7.24
C ARG A 134 7.18 12.86 7.35
N SER A 135 8.07 13.14 6.39
CA SER A 135 9.00 14.28 6.46
C SER A 135 8.28 15.63 6.60
N LYS A 136 7.07 15.72 6.06
CA LYS A 136 6.20 16.90 6.13
C LYS A 136 5.27 16.94 7.34
N PHE A 137 5.24 15.89 8.17
CA PHE A 137 4.41 15.86 9.37
C PHE A 137 4.76 17.02 10.29
N LYS A 138 3.73 17.67 10.80
CA LYS A 138 3.82 18.74 11.79
C LYS A 138 3.03 18.33 13.02
N LYS A 139 3.39 18.86 14.18
CA LYS A 139 2.66 18.57 15.43
C LYS A 139 1.21 19.05 15.35
N GLU A 140 0.96 20.08 14.54
CA GLU A 140 -0.36 20.65 14.27
C GLU A 140 -1.30 19.63 13.59
N ASP A 141 -0.74 18.64 12.87
CA ASP A 141 -1.52 17.57 12.24
C ASP A 141 -2.15 16.63 13.28
N ASN A 142 -1.64 16.63 14.54
CA ASN A 142 -2.22 15.90 15.66
C ASN A 142 -1.88 16.57 17.01
N LEU A 143 -2.49 17.73 17.25
CA LEU A 143 -2.29 18.50 18.49
C LEU A 143 -2.67 17.71 19.75
N ASN A 144 -3.71 16.88 19.67
CA ASN A 144 -4.18 16.09 20.82
C ASN A 144 -3.11 15.11 21.30
N MET A 145 -2.50 14.35 20.37
CA MET A 145 -1.39 13.46 20.69
C MET A 145 -0.19 14.25 21.24
N TYR A 146 0.18 15.35 20.59
CA TYR A 146 1.33 16.16 21.02
C TYR A 146 1.12 16.74 22.43
N ASN A 147 -0.04 17.33 22.71
CA ASN A 147 -0.35 17.93 24.00
C ASN A 147 -0.42 16.86 25.11
N GLY A 148 -1.02 15.70 24.84
CA GLY A 148 -1.04 14.60 25.81
C GLY A 148 0.37 14.10 26.17
N ILE A 149 1.26 13.93 25.17
CA ILE A 149 2.66 13.56 25.43
C ILE A 149 3.40 14.67 26.17
N LYS A 150 3.18 15.94 25.80
CA LYS A 150 3.79 17.11 26.45
C LYS A 150 3.39 17.20 27.92
N GLU A 151 2.13 16.94 28.25
CA GLU A 151 1.60 16.98 29.61
C GLU A 151 2.21 15.89 30.49
N VAL A 152 2.29 14.65 29.99
CA VAL A 152 2.77 13.50 30.76
C VAL A 152 4.31 13.41 30.83
N HIS A 153 5.00 13.72 29.73
CA HIS A 153 6.45 13.48 29.58
C HIS A 153 7.27 14.75 29.36
N GLY A 154 6.63 15.93 29.34
CA GLY A 154 7.28 17.21 29.15
C GLY A 154 7.55 17.57 27.69
N GLN A 155 7.80 18.87 27.45
CA GLN A 155 7.94 19.43 26.12
C GLN A 155 9.09 18.82 25.31
N LYS A 156 10.27 18.65 25.92
CA LYS A 156 11.45 18.10 25.22
C LYS A 156 11.18 16.71 24.64
N PHE A 157 10.42 15.87 25.35
CA PHE A 157 10.08 14.53 24.89
C PHE A 157 9.02 14.56 23.78
N ALA A 158 8.04 15.46 23.87
CA ALA A 158 7.04 15.67 22.81
C ALA A 158 7.69 16.16 21.50
N ASP A 159 8.58 17.15 21.58
CA ASP A 159 9.31 17.68 20.43
C ASP A 159 10.20 16.60 19.77
N GLU A 160 10.92 15.82 20.58
CA GLU A 160 11.73 14.69 20.09
C GLU A 160 10.87 13.58 19.44
N THR A 161 9.67 13.34 19.98
CA THR A 161 8.71 12.38 19.40
C THR A 161 8.26 12.82 18.02
N VAL A 162 7.89 14.09 17.84
CA VAL A 162 7.55 14.67 16.54
C VAL A 162 8.74 14.55 15.58
N ARG A 163 9.95 14.91 16.04
CA ARG A 163 11.17 14.80 15.23
C ARG A 163 11.41 13.38 14.73
N ARG A 164 11.26 12.37 15.59
CA ARG A 164 11.39 10.95 15.20
C ARG A 164 10.26 10.49 14.29
N TYR A 165 9.04 10.97 14.52
CA TYR A 165 7.88 10.62 13.71
C TYR A 165 8.01 11.12 12.27
N LYS A 166 8.70 12.25 12.05
CA LYS A 166 8.98 12.81 10.72
C LYS A 166 9.92 11.98 9.85
N ALA A 167 10.53 10.91 10.38
CA ALA A 167 11.43 10.08 9.60
C ALA A 167 10.70 9.40 8.43
N ILE A 168 11.33 9.40 7.26
CA ILE A 168 10.96 8.50 6.16
C ILE A 168 11.23 7.08 6.64
N LYS A 169 10.24 6.20 6.52
CA LYS A 169 10.32 4.85 7.06
C LYS A 169 9.84 3.82 6.06
N TRP A 170 10.60 2.75 5.95
CA TRP A 170 10.14 1.48 5.41
C TRP A 170 9.67 0.56 6.54
N THR A 171 8.51 -0.05 6.38
CA THR A 171 8.03 -1.16 7.22
C THR A 171 7.90 -2.40 6.37
N VAL A 172 8.20 -3.56 6.95
CA VAL A 172 8.12 -4.85 6.28
C VAL A 172 7.23 -5.78 7.11
N GLY A 173 6.30 -6.44 6.43
CA GLY A 173 5.49 -7.53 6.96
C GLY A 173 5.65 -8.78 6.11
N LYS A 174 5.41 -9.95 6.71
CA LYS A 174 5.44 -11.25 6.05
C LYS A 174 4.01 -11.72 5.80
N TYR A 175 3.74 -12.21 4.59
CA TYR A 175 2.49 -12.91 4.31
C TYR A 175 2.58 -14.37 4.76
N PHE A 176 1.48 -14.91 5.29
CA PHE A 176 1.45 -16.32 5.70
C PHE A 176 1.65 -17.23 4.50
N LYS A 177 2.55 -18.21 4.65
CA LYS A 177 2.70 -19.29 3.68
C LYS A 177 1.37 -20.04 3.59
N ASP A 178 0.94 -20.38 2.37
CA ASP A 178 -0.32 -21.06 2.08
C ASP A 178 -1.59 -20.28 2.54
N GLY A 179 -1.43 -19.00 2.90
CA GLY A 179 -2.52 -18.12 3.27
C GLY A 179 -3.21 -17.52 2.03
N LYS A 180 -4.46 -17.10 2.21
CA LYS A 180 -5.33 -16.50 1.18
C LYS A 180 -4.61 -15.54 0.21
N MET A 181 -3.80 -14.63 0.75
CA MET A 181 -3.07 -13.65 -0.06
C MET A 181 -1.92 -14.27 -0.87
N SER A 182 -1.13 -15.15 -0.24
CA SER A 182 -0.02 -15.84 -0.92
C SER A 182 -0.54 -16.75 -2.04
N ASN A 183 -1.65 -17.44 -1.82
CA ASN A 183 -2.27 -18.31 -2.84
C ASN A 183 -2.72 -17.51 -4.06
N LYS A 184 -3.22 -16.27 -3.86
CA LYS A 184 -3.56 -15.37 -4.98
C LYS A 184 -2.32 -14.88 -5.73
N MET A 185 -1.21 -14.61 -5.03
CA MET A 185 0.06 -14.25 -5.67
C MET A 185 0.61 -15.42 -6.49
N ASP A 186 0.56 -16.64 -5.96
CA ASP A 186 0.99 -17.85 -6.67
C ASP A 186 0.13 -18.10 -7.92
N TYR A 187 -1.19 -18.01 -7.79
CA TYR A 187 -2.12 -18.10 -8.92
C TYR A 187 -1.81 -17.03 -9.98
N ALA A 188 -1.59 -15.78 -9.57
CA ALA A 188 -1.28 -14.69 -10.48
C ALA A 188 0.03 -14.94 -11.24
N ILE A 189 1.09 -15.41 -10.57
CA ILE A 189 2.35 -15.77 -11.23
C ILE A 189 2.12 -16.89 -12.25
N GLN A 190 1.37 -17.93 -11.89
CA GLN A 190 1.11 -19.08 -12.76
C GLN A 190 0.32 -18.69 -14.02
N GLU A 191 -0.67 -17.81 -13.88
CA GLU A 191 -1.59 -17.46 -14.97
C GLU A 191 -1.12 -16.27 -15.82
N SER A 192 -0.17 -15.49 -15.32
CA SER A 192 0.35 -14.33 -16.03
C SER A 192 1.21 -14.70 -17.24
N ASP A 193 1.23 -13.83 -18.25
CA ASP A 193 2.00 -14.02 -19.48
C ASP A 193 3.52 -14.19 -19.24
N ASP A 194 4.05 -13.54 -18.20
CA ASP A 194 5.49 -13.43 -17.93
C ASP A 194 5.89 -13.76 -16.47
N GLY A 195 4.96 -14.34 -15.71
CA GLY A 195 5.16 -14.58 -14.28
C GLY A 195 5.06 -13.32 -13.41
N SER A 196 4.59 -12.18 -13.94
CA SER A 196 4.42 -10.93 -13.20
C SER A 196 3.01 -10.72 -12.63
N PHE A 197 2.94 -10.01 -11.51
CA PHE A 197 1.70 -9.54 -10.94
C PHE A 197 1.91 -8.14 -10.35
N PHE A 198 0.82 -7.49 -9.98
CA PHE A 198 0.81 -6.25 -9.21
C PHE A 198 -0.29 -6.29 -8.15
N MET A 199 -0.11 -5.53 -7.08
CA MET A 199 -1.10 -5.42 -6.02
C MET A 199 -1.88 -4.12 -6.17
N LEU A 200 -3.19 -4.21 -6.34
CA LEU A 200 -4.10 -3.07 -6.23
C LEU A 200 -4.41 -2.81 -4.77
N LYS A 201 -4.09 -1.60 -4.30
CA LYS A 201 -4.43 -1.11 -2.97
C LYS A 201 -5.56 -0.09 -3.08
N SER A 202 -6.75 -0.46 -2.62
CA SER A 202 -7.83 0.48 -2.41
C SER A 202 -7.74 1.06 -1.00
N THR A 203 -7.88 2.37 -0.86
CA THR A 203 -8.00 3.00 0.46
C THR A 203 -9.37 3.65 0.56
N THR A 204 -10.19 3.19 1.51
CA THR A 204 -11.45 3.85 1.86
C THR A 204 -11.39 4.41 3.27
N LEU A 205 -12.34 5.28 3.62
CA LEU A 205 -12.51 5.86 4.95
C LEU A 205 -12.64 4.79 6.07
N TYR A 206 -13.13 3.59 5.74
CA TYR A 206 -13.44 2.53 6.71
C TYR A 206 -12.50 1.33 6.65
N GLY A 207 -11.44 1.41 5.83
CA GLY A 207 -10.50 0.32 5.62
C GLY A 207 -10.01 0.26 4.18
N GLY A 208 -8.84 -0.33 3.98
CA GLY A 208 -8.32 -0.61 2.64
C GLY A 208 -8.54 -2.05 2.23
N SER A 209 -8.56 -2.31 0.93
CA SER A 209 -8.46 -3.66 0.37
C SER A 209 -7.17 -3.81 -0.41
N TYR A 210 -6.65 -5.03 -0.42
CA TYR A 210 -5.56 -5.44 -1.29
C TYR A 210 -6.08 -6.53 -2.22
N ASP A 211 -6.02 -6.27 -3.52
CA ASP A 211 -6.36 -7.22 -4.55
C ASP A 211 -5.10 -7.55 -5.36
N ILE A 212 -4.91 -8.83 -5.67
CA ILE A 212 -3.82 -9.26 -6.55
C ILE A 212 -4.32 -9.27 -7.97
N CYS A 213 -3.52 -8.75 -8.88
CA CYS A 213 -3.84 -8.62 -10.28
C CYS A 213 -2.66 -9.01 -11.15
N TYR A 214 -2.93 -9.43 -12.37
CA TYR A 214 -1.91 -9.88 -13.33
C TYR A 214 -2.34 -9.53 -14.75
N PHE A 215 -1.43 -9.69 -15.72
CA PHE A 215 -1.76 -9.57 -17.12
C PHE A 215 -1.76 -10.95 -17.79
N LYS A 216 -2.81 -11.19 -18.58
CA LYS A 216 -2.93 -12.36 -19.45
C LYS A 216 -3.44 -11.90 -20.80
N ASP A 217 -2.79 -12.34 -21.87
CA ASP A 217 -3.06 -11.89 -23.24
C ASP A 217 -3.07 -10.35 -23.35
N GLY A 218 -2.17 -9.68 -22.61
CA GLY A 218 -2.07 -8.21 -22.57
C GLY A 218 -3.21 -7.47 -21.85
N LYS A 219 -4.14 -8.19 -21.21
CA LYS A 219 -5.29 -7.64 -20.49
C LYS A 219 -5.14 -7.80 -18.97
N PRO A 220 -5.57 -6.82 -18.16
CA PRO A 220 -5.51 -6.93 -16.71
C PRO A 220 -6.60 -7.87 -16.17
N TYR A 221 -6.23 -8.75 -15.26
CA TYR A 221 -7.12 -9.63 -14.52
C TYR A 221 -6.92 -9.43 -13.01
N ILE A 222 -8.01 -9.53 -12.25
CA ILE A 222 -8.03 -9.50 -10.78
C ILE A 222 -8.32 -10.89 -10.23
N CYS A 223 -7.52 -11.33 -9.25
CA CYS A 223 -7.71 -12.60 -8.56
C CYS A 223 -8.91 -12.53 -7.59
N LYS A 224 -9.99 -13.22 -7.95
CA LYS A 224 -11.17 -13.41 -7.10
C LYS A 224 -11.18 -14.82 -6.53
N GLU A 225 -11.71 -14.94 -5.34
CA GLU A 225 -11.78 -16.21 -4.63
C GLU A 225 -13.24 -16.50 -4.35
N GLY A 226 -13.68 -17.67 -4.78
CA GLY A 226 -15.02 -18.17 -4.51
C GLY A 226 -15.17 -18.62 -3.06
N ASP A 227 -16.41 -18.90 -2.68
CA ASP A 227 -16.73 -19.38 -1.32
C ASP A 227 -16.13 -20.76 -1.03
N ASP A 228 -15.81 -21.54 -2.08
CA ASP A 228 -15.12 -22.83 -2.03
C ASP A 228 -13.59 -22.70 -1.91
N GLY A 229 -13.06 -21.47 -1.88
CA GLY A 229 -11.63 -21.18 -1.86
C GLY A 229 -10.95 -21.23 -3.23
N THR A 230 -11.69 -21.53 -4.30
CA THR A 230 -11.14 -21.56 -5.67
C THR A 230 -10.79 -20.14 -6.10
N ILE A 231 -9.57 -19.96 -6.60
CA ILE A 231 -9.10 -18.68 -7.13
C ILE A 231 -9.34 -18.67 -8.65
N THR A 232 -9.92 -17.58 -9.14
CA THR A 232 -10.18 -17.34 -10.57
C THR A 232 -9.74 -15.94 -10.95
N GLY A 233 -9.37 -15.77 -12.22
CA GLY A 233 -9.12 -14.47 -12.82
C GLY A 233 -10.39 -13.88 -13.40
N LYS A 234 -10.72 -12.65 -13.02
CA LYS A 234 -11.77 -11.85 -13.69
C LYS A 234 -11.11 -10.67 -14.40
N GLU A 235 -11.44 -10.45 -15.67
CA GLU A 235 -10.93 -9.30 -16.41
C GLU A 235 -11.32 -7.99 -15.68
N LEU A 236 -10.34 -7.10 -15.50
CA LEU A 236 -10.52 -5.81 -14.84
C LEU A 236 -11.13 -4.85 -15.89
N GLN A 237 -12.42 -4.54 -15.72
CA GLN A 237 -13.18 -3.63 -16.59
C GLN A 237 -12.97 -2.16 -16.23
#